data_AF-A0A7C3LHZ4-F1
#
_entry.id   AF-A0A7C3LHZ4-F1
#
_cell.length_a   1.000
_cell.length_b   1.000
_cell.length_c   1.000
_cell.angle_alpha   90.00
_cell.angle_beta   90.00
_cell.angle_gamma   90.00
#
_symmetry.space_group_name_H-M   'P 1'
#
loop_
_entity.id
_entity.type
_entity.pdbx_description
1 polymer ?
#
loop_
_entity_poly.entity_id
_entity_poly.type
_entity_poly.pdbx_seq_one_letter_code
_entity_poly.pdbx_strand_id
1 'polypeptide(L)'
;MNSDFQARSATYRATVERCLAELRRGGAIGLTGRGFAAIALAAEMAEEASFANLQSVSPDGVEGPRLILTASRAADLGLMPPGGAGRALAICRLPAAIGAEAVRQLADPTT
;
A
#
# COMPACT_ATOMS: atom_id res chain seq x y z
N MET A 1 17.03 -28.27 17.23
CA MET A 1 16.28 -27.22 16.50
C MET A 1 16.08 -26.07 17.48
N ASN A 2 16.52 -24.85 17.15
CA ASN A 2 16.76 -23.77 18.13
C ASN A 2 15.45 -23.08 18.56
N SER A 3 15.10 -23.12 19.86
CA SER A 3 13.85 -22.59 20.45
C SER A 3 13.68 -21.09 20.23
N ASP A 4 14.77 -20.33 20.23
CA ASP A 4 14.73 -18.87 20.06
C ASP A 4 14.32 -18.46 18.65
N PHE A 5 14.69 -19.27 17.64
CA PHE A 5 14.28 -19.06 16.26
C PHE A 5 12.77 -19.30 16.09
N GLN A 6 12.23 -20.32 16.77
CA GLN A 6 10.79 -20.62 16.76
C GLN A 6 9.97 -19.54 17.48
N ALA A 7 10.46 -19.03 18.61
CA ALA A 7 9.78 -17.95 19.33
C ALA A 7 9.74 -16.63 18.53
N ARG A 8 10.85 -16.28 17.87
CA ARG A 8 10.91 -15.10 17.00
C ARG A 8 10.00 -15.25 15.78
N SER A 9 10.01 -16.41 15.12
CA SER A 9 9.15 -16.64 13.96
C SER A 9 7.65 -16.63 14.32
N ALA A 10 7.28 -17.17 15.49
CA ALA A 10 5.91 -17.08 15.99
C ALA A 10 5.48 -15.63 16.23
N THR A 11 6.35 -14.81 16.81
CA THR A 11 6.09 -13.38 17.06
C THR A 11 5.93 -12.59 15.75
N TYR A 12 6.79 -12.85 14.76
CA TYR A 12 6.66 -12.22 13.44
C TYR A 12 5.36 -12.61 12.74
N ARG A 13 4.98 -13.88 12.79
CA ARG A 13 3.71 -14.34 12.22
C ARG A 13 2.51 -13.65 12.87
N ALA A 14 2.47 -13.59 14.20
CA ALA A 14 1.39 -12.90 14.93
C ALA A 14 1.31 -11.41 14.56
N THR A 15 2.46 -10.77 14.34
CA THR A 15 2.51 -9.37 13.90
C THR A 15 1.92 -9.22 12.49
N VAL A 16 2.30 -10.09 11.56
CA VAL A 16 1.76 -10.09 10.19
C VAL A 16 0.25 -10.35 10.19
N GLU A 17 -0.22 -11.32 10.97
CA GLU A 17 -1.65 -11.63 11.11
C GLU A 17 -2.44 -10.43 11.63
N ARG A 18 -1.90 -9.71 12.61
CA ARG A 18 -2.49 -8.46 13.11
C ARG A 18 -2.55 -7.40 12.01
N CYS A 19 -1.46 -7.16 11.28
CA CYS A 19 -1.44 -6.19 10.18
C CYS A 19 -2.46 -6.54 9.08
N LEU A 20 -2.58 -7.82 8.72
CA LEU A 20 -3.58 -8.28 7.75
C LEU A 20 -5.01 -8.07 8.25
N ALA A 21 -5.27 -8.27 9.54
CA ALA A 21 -6.57 -8.00 10.13
C ALA A 21 -6.92 -6.50 10.11
N GLU A 22 -5.95 -5.62 10.36
CA GLU A 22 -6.16 -4.17 10.25
C GLU A 22 -6.45 -3.75 8.81
N LEU A 23 -5.67 -4.19 7.84
CA LEU A 23 -5.91 -3.89 6.42
C LEU A 23 -7.32 -4.32 5.97
N ARG A 24 -7.77 -5.52 6.38
CA ARG A 24 -9.14 -6.02 6.07
C ARG A 24 -10.26 -5.19 6.69
N ARG A 25 -9.95 -4.42 7.74
CA ARG A 25 -10.89 -3.49 8.39
C ARG A 25 -10.78 -2.05 7.85
N GLY A 26 -9.91 -1.81 6.86
CA GLY A 26 -9.60 -0.46 6.37
C GLY A 26 -8.62 0.32 7.24
N GLY A 27 -8.01 -0.32 8.24
CA GLY A 27 -7.00 0.28 9.10
C GLY A 27 -5.64 0.44 8.40
N ALA A 28 -4.86 1.43 8.86
CA ALA A 28 -3.50 1.64 8.41
C ALA A 28 -2.51 0.72 9.12
N ILE A 29 -1.41 0.38 8.44
CA ILE A 29 -0.29 -0.34 9.03
C ILE A 29 1.02 0.42 8.84
N GLY A 30 1.95 0.23 9.78
CA GLY A 30 3.34 0.67 9.64
C GLY A 30 4.19 -0.44 9.04
N LEU A 31 5.02 -0.09 8.07
CA LEU A 31 6.02 -0.96 7.47
C LEU A 31 7.40 -0.36 7.69
N THR A 32 8.34 -1.18 8.15
CA THR A 32 9.74 -0.79 8.32
C THR A 32 10.63 -1.81 7.63
N GLY A 33 11.65 -1.32 6.92
CA GLY A 33 12.68 -2.16 6.34
C GLY A 33 14.05 -1.49 6.41
N ARG A 34 15.02 -2.03 5.67
CA ARG A 34 16.37 -1.47 5.65
C ARG A 34 16.35 -0.07 5.01
N GLY A 35 16.40 0.96 5.85
CA GLY A 35 16.48 2.36 5.43
C GLY A 35 15.15 2.98 4.98
N PHE A 36 14.00 2.35 5.27
CA PHE A 36 12.70 2.95 4.98
C PHE A 36 11.67 2.66 6.07
N ALA A 37 10.73 3.59 6.22
CA ALA A 37 9.51 3.43 6.98
C ALA A 37 8.36 3.98 6.12
N ALA A 38 7.21 3.32 6.14
CA ALA A 38 6.02 3.72 5.41
C ALA A 38 4.76 3.44 6.22
N ILE A 39 3.73 4.25 6.00
CA ILE A 39 2.36 3.93 6.40
C ILE A 39 1.62 3.45 5.15
N ALA A 40 0.89 2.35 5.27
CA ALA A 40 0.14 1.76 4.17
C ALA A 40 -1.32 1.56 4.54
N LEU A 41 -2.18 1.76 3.54
CA LEU A 41 -3.62 1.48 3.57
C LEU A 41 -3.93 0.50 2.43
N ALA A 42 -4.96 -0.32 2.61
CA ALA A 42 -5.57 -1.06 1.51
C ALA A 42 -6.33 -0.07 0.62
N ALA A 43 -5.97 0.02 -0.67
CA ALA A 43 -6.51 1.04 -1.57
C ALA A 43 -8.02 0.83 -1.79
N GLU A 44 -8.47 -0.42 -1.84
CA GLU A 44 -9.87 -0.82 -1.97
C GLU A 44 -10.73 -0.44 -0.75
N MET A 45 -10.10 -0.24 0.41
CA MET A 45 -10.75 0.16 1.66
C MET A 45 -10.50 1.64 2.02
N ALA A 46 -9.92 2.43 1.12
CA ALA A 46 -9.53 3.80 1.43
C ALA A 46 -10.76 4.64 1.77
N GLU A 47 -10.83 5.20 2.97
CA GLU A 47 -11.81 6.20 3.39
C GLU A 47 -11.19 7.60 3.37
N GLU A 48 -12.01 8.63 3.16
CA GLU A 48 -11.53 10.00 3.01
C GLU A 48 -10.71 10.47 4.23
N ALA A 49 -11.18 10.17 5.44
CA ALA A 49 -10.47 10.53 6.67
C ALA A 49 -9.11 9.82 6.79
N SER A 50 -9.06 8.51 6.53
CA SER A 50 -7.83 7.72 6.60
C SER A 50 -6.84 8.13 5.50
N PHE A 51 -7.34 8.44 4.31
CA PHE A 51 -6.51 8.88 3.19
C PHE A 51 -5.96 10.29 3.40
N ALA A 52 -6.77 11.23 3.90
CA ALA A 52 -6.31 12.55 4.30
C ALA A 52 -5.24 12.47 5.40
N ASN A 53 -5.43 11.58 6.39
CA ASN A 53 -4.41 11.31 7.40
C ASN A 53 -3.11 10.83 6.73
N LEU A 54 -3.17 9.87 5.81
CA LEU A 54 -2.00 9.39 5.07
C LEU A 54 -1.30 10.51 4.27
N GLN A 55 -2.06 11.39 3.63
CA GLN A 55 -1.52 12.55 2.90
C GLN A 55 -0.76 13.51 3.82
N SER A 56 -1.24 13.70 5.06
CA SER A 56 -0.61 14.61 6.03
C SER A 56 0.70 14.09 6.63
N VAL A 57 0.99 12.78 6.55
CA VAL A 57 2.23 12.20 7.10
C VAL A 57 3.44 12.42 6.19
N SER A 58 3.28 12.93 4.97
CA SER A 58 4.42 13.17 4.07
C SER A 58 5.29 14.32 4.57
N PRO A 59 6.55 14.06 4.98
CA PRO A 59 7.39 15.03 5.71
C PRO A 59 7.72 16.29 4.90
N ASP A 60 7.71 16.20 3.57
CA ASP A 60 8.08 17.32 2.69
C ASP A 60 6.88 17.91 1.94
N GLY A 61 5.67 17.34 2.04
CA GLY A 61 4.46 17.80 1.35
C GLY A 61 4.49 17.77 -0.19
N VAL A 62 5.67 17.59 -0.81
CA VAL A 62 5.88 17.57 -2.27
C VAL A 62 5.55 16.21 -2.87
N GLU A 63 5.78 15.12 -2.14
CA GLU A 63 5.48 13.77 -2.60
C GLU A 63 4.29 13.21 -1.81
N GLY A 64 3.08 13.32 -2.39
CA GLY A 64 1.87 12.69 -1.86
C GLY A 64 1.93 11.15 -1.85
N PRO A 65 0.88 10.47 -1.36
CA PRO A 65 0.84 9.02 -1.30
C PRO A 65 1.07 8.37 -2.67
N ARG A 66 1.68 7.18 -2.65
CA ARG A 66 1.90 6.36 -3.84
C ARG A 66 0.85 5.25 -3.88
N LEU A 67 0.29 5.00 -5.05
CA LEU A 67 -0.56 3.84 -5.28
C LEU A 67 0.30 2.70 -5.83
N ILE A 68 0.26 1.53 -5.18
CA ILE A 68 0.96 0.33 -5.60
C ILE A 68 -0.07 -0.62 -6.20
N LEU A 69 0.12 -0.98 -7.47
CA LEU A 69 -0.75 -1.90 -8.20
C LEU A 69 0.04 -3.11 -8.70
N THR A 70 -0.66 -4.22 -8.93
CA THR A 70 -0.08 -5.31 -9.73
C THR A 70 0.20 -4.81 -11.15
N ALA A 71 1.18 -5.43 -11.80
CA ALA A 71 1.48 -5.11 -13.20
C ALA A 71 0.29 -5.31 -14.13
N SER A 72 -0.52 -6.36 -13.90
CA SER A 72 -1.75 -6.60 -14.66
C SER A 72 -2.74 -5.43 -14.53
N ARG A 73 -3.06 -5.04 -13.29
CA ARG A 73 -4.02 -3.94 -13.06
C ARG A 73 -3.51 -2.62 -13.62
N ALA A 74 -2.23 -2.33 -13.47
CA ALA A 74 -1.64 -1.13 -14.05
C ALA A 74 -1.64 -1.15 -15.59
N ALA A 75 -1.50 -2.32 -16.21
CA ALA A 75 -1.60 -2.47 -17.66
C ALA A 75 -3.04 -2.26 -18.15
N ASP A 76 -4.02 -2.82 -17.46
CA ASP A 76 -5.46 -2.64 -17.75
C ASP A 76 -5.85 -1.15 -17.71
N LEU A 77 -5.26 -0.40 -16.77
CA LEU A 77 -5.46 1.04 -16.62
C LEU A 77 -4.60 1.90 -17.57
N GLY A 78 -3.76 1.29 -18.41
CA GLY A 78 -2.84 2.03 -19.29
C GLY A 78 -1.73 2.81 -18.55
N LEU A 79 -1.46 2.47 -17.29
CA LEU A 79 -0.48 3.14 -16.41
C LEU A 79 0.93 2.55 -16.52
N MET A 80 1.11 1.48 -17.29
CA MET A 80 2.43 0.89 -17.51
C MET A 80 3.21 1.62 -18.61
N PRO A 81 4.45 2.06 -18.33
CA PRO A 81 5.29 2.66 -19.36
C PRO A 81 5.68 1.61 -20.42
N PRO A 82 5.88 2.02 -21.68
CA PRO A 82 6.41 1.14 -22.72
C PRO A 82 7.78 0.58 -22.28
N GLY A 83 7.92 -0.74 -22.28
CA GLY A 83 9.12 -1.44 -21.78
C GLY A 83 9.06 -1.89 -20.31
N GLY A 84 7.95 -1.68 -19.61
CA GLY A 84 7.75 -2.15 -18.23
C GLY A 84 7.56 -3.67 -18.07
N ALA A 85 7.56 -4.42 -19.18
CA ALA A 85 7.43 -5.88 -19.20
C ALA A 85 8.56 -6.53 -18.39
N GLY A 86 8.25 -6.95 -17.15
CA GLY A 86 9.21 -7.58 -16.23
C GLY A 86 9.09 -7.13 -14.78
N ARG A 87 8.35 -6.06 -14.47
CA ARG A 87 8.04 -5.68 -13.09
C ARG A 87 6.77 -6.38 -12.60
N ALA A 88 6.78 -6.89 -11.37
CA ALA A 88 5.59 -7.49 -10.74
C ALA A 88 4.58 -6.43 -10.25
N LEU A 89 5.06 -5.22 -9.95
CA LEU A 89 4.29 -4.12 -9.39
C LEU A 89 4.55 -2.82 -10.15
N ALA A 90 3.51 -1.99 -10.27
CA ALA A 90 3.60 -0.59 -10.68
C ALA A 90 3.45 0.31 -9.44
N ILE A 91 4.25 1.38 -9.40
CA ILE A 91 4.19 2.40 -8.34
C ILE A 91 3.79 3.70 -9.02
N CYS A 92 2.56 4.12 -8.78
CA CYS A 92 1.93 5.27 -9.44
C CYS A 92 1.97 6.48 -8.50
N ARG A 93 2.40 7.63 -9.04
CA ARG A 93 2.23 8.91 -8.38
C ARG A 93 0.76 9.32 -8.50
N LEU A 94 0.17 9.68 -7.37
CA LEU A 94 -1.19 10.17 -7.33
C LEU A 94 -1.24 11.69 -7.57
N PRO A 95 -2.22 12.20 -8.32
CA PRO A 95 -2.47 13.64 -8.40
C PRO A 95 -2.74 14.23 -7.01
N ALA A 96 -2.28 15.45 -6.75
CA ALA A 96 -2.42 16.08 -5.44
C ALA A 96 -3.89 16.24 -4.98
N ALA A 97 -4.82 16.40 -5.92
CA ALA A 97 -6.25 16.57 -5.66
C ALA A 97 -7.07 15.27 -5.74
N ILE A 98 -6.43 14.10 -5.80
CA ILE A 98 -7.19 12.84 -5.84
C ILE A 98 -7.88 12.60 -4.48
N GLY A 99 -9.15 12.19 -4.51
CA GLY A 99 -9.90 11.76 -3.33
C GLY A 99 -9.83 10.24 -3.12
N ALA A 100 -10.27 9.76 -1.96
CA ALA A 100 -10.23 8.33 -1.63
C ALA A 100 -11.10 7.48 -2.57
N GLU A 101 -12.23 8.03 -3.04
CA GLU A 101 -13.12 7.34 -3.99
C GLU A 101 -12.41 7.00 -5.31
N ALA A 102 -11.68 7.95 -5.89
CA ALA A 102 -10.93 7.69 -7.11
C ALA A 102 -9.80 6.67 -6.88
N VAL A 103 -9.18 6.65 -5.69
CA VAL A 103 -8.21 5.60 -5.32
C VAL A 103 -8.87 4.23 -5.27
N ARG A 104 -10.07 4.11 -4.69
CA ARG A 104 -10.85 2.87 -4.68
C ARG A 104 -11.18 2.40 -6.09
N GLN A 105 -11.61 3.31 -6.97
CA GLN A 105 -11.89 2.99 -8.38
C GLN A 105 -10.63 2.46 -9.09
N LEU A 106 -9.46 3.07 -8.89
CA LEU A 106 -8.21 2.56 -9.45
C LEU A 106 -7.87 1.14 -8.94
N ALA A 107 -8.25 0.81 -7.71
CA ALA A 107 -8.06 -0.53 -7.12
C ALA A 107 -9.13 -1.56 -7.54
N ASP A 108 -10.30 -1.12 -7.99
CA ASP A 108 -11.43 -2.00 -8.33
C ASP A 108 -11.17 -2.77 -9.64
N PRO A 109 -11.01 -4.09 -9.62
CA PRO A 109 -10.70 -4.88 -10.82
C PRO A 109 -11.82 -4.89 -11.88
N THR A 110 -13.00 -4.38 -11.57
CA THR A 110 -14.17 -4.36 -12.47
C THR A 110 -14.36 -3.05 -13.22
N THR A 111 -13.58 -2.03 -12.88
CA THR A 111 -13.52 -0.75 -13.60
C THR A 111 -12.42 -0.76 -14.64
#